data_AF-A0ABD0Y5I1-F1
#
_entry.id   AF-A0ABD0Y5I1-F1
#
_cell.length_a   1.000
_cell.length_b   1.000
_cell.length_c   1.000
_cell.angle_alpha   90.00
_cell.angle_beta   90.00
_cell.angle_gamma   90.00
#
_symmetry.space_group_name_H-M   'P 1'
#
loop_
_entity.id
_entity.type
_entity.pdbx_description
1 polymer ?
#
loop_
_entity_poly.entity_id
_entity_poly.type
_entity_poly.pdbx_seq_one_letter_code
_entity_poly.pdbx_strand_id
1 'polypeptide(L)'
;SLSVEICYRYEQTGRLHAVDLDTFAQATALYGGGECLDELEDLVHKLRLSENATMILPSTHHAVVRVFTESGNGTDGHQRLLRILDDRLNYGIFPDAYTTLLLMDDFIKKGDFRSAAKVAALQMLQEDFSEPLVAYFSLYSCHRYLLDPQPWTDELPSGEAPVDENDEEEVRVRVKFLRNPYFDDHFDLRDGDSIMGKTLVTASGSVENHLGRSYTLMGLSLYKKWEQLRDHLEKALNGSDLVVHKDAADFAKEFIKRQEPSKDEDKKEEGILSGESKANLVSLLDKLDAQSLLLNEPLLTTTEQRLKEVAQTRENEIVERQKKNRDRLISQMIRDIDTEKRLEKVKAAKEELTRREEELFFFDIESKIDLKIDNNKVRLPKKWTGRKKKKRTETVDYVPPEISKRSNS
;
A
#
# COMPACT_ATOMS: atom_id res chain seq x y z
N SER A 1 -18.31 -11.65 -18.37
CA SER A 1 -16.86 -11.61 -18.14
C SER A 1 -16.57 -12.21 -16.76
N LEU A 2 -15.34 -12.66 -16.51
CA LEU A 2 -14.93 -13.18 -15.20
C LEU A 2 -15.16 -12.13 -14.08
N SER A 3 -14.94 -10.84 -14.38
CA SER A 3 -15.25 -9.73 -13.45
C SER A 3 -16.71 -9.69 -13.00
N VAL A 4 -17.66 -9.84 -13.93
CA VAL A 4 -19.10 -9.83 -13.61
C VAL A 4 -19.48 -11.01 -12.71
N GLU A 5 -18.91 -12.19 -12.94
CA GLU A 5 -19.17 -13.36 -12.10
C GLU A 5 -18.60 -13.19 -10.69
N ILE A 6 -17.41 -12.59 -10.58
CA ILE A 6 -16.78 -12.27 -9.29
C ILE A 6 -17.62 -11.23 -8.53
N CYS A 7 -18.05 -10.14 -9.20
CA CYS A 7 -18.90 -9.11 -8.61
C CYS A 7 -20.24 -9.68 -8.15
N TYR A 8 -20.90 -10.51 -8.97
CA TYR A 8 -22.15 -11.15 -8.60
C TYR A 8 -22.00 -12.07 -7.39
N ARG A 9 -20.93 -12.87 -7.34
CA ARG A 9 -20.63 -13.71 -6.16
C ARG A 9 -20.37 -12.86 -4.91
N TYR A 10 -19.67 -11.73 -5.05
CA TYR A 10 -19.44 -10.78 -3.97
C TYR A 10 -20.74 -10.16 -3.47
N GLU A 11 -21.66 -9.75 -4.35
CA GLU A 11 -22.97 -9.20 -3.97
C GLU A 11 -23.84 -10.21 -3.21
N GLN A 12 -23.78 -11.48 -3.58
CA GLN A 12 -24.56 -12.54 -2.92
C GLN A 12 -24.00 -12.96 -1.56
N THR A 13 -22.67 -13.05 -1.46
CA THR A 13 -22.00 -13.66 -0.29
C THR A 13 -21.33 -12.66 0.63
N GLY A 14 -21.12 -11.42 0.18
CA GLY A 14 -20.28 -10.41 0.82
C GLY A 14 -18.79 -10.77 0.85
N ARG A 15 -18.38 -11.84 0.16
CA ARG A 15 -17.03 -12.41 0.24
C ARG A 15 -16.36 -12.38 -1.13
N LEU A 16 -15.13 -11.88 -1.16
CA LEU A 16 -14.27 -11.89 -2.34
C LEU A 16 -13.07 -12.79 -2.06
N HIS A 17 -12.80 -13.79 -2.89
CA HIS A 17 -11.64 -14.66 -2.71
C HIS A 17 -10.41 -14.06 -3.38
N ALA A 18 -9.28 -14.08 -2.69
CA ALA A 18 -8.00 -13.60 -3.22
C ALA A 18 -7.56 -14.36 -4.48
N VAL A 19 -7.89 -15.66 -4.59
CA VAL A 19 -7.59 -16.49 -5.77
C VAL A 19 -8.37 -16.03 -6.99
N ASP A 20 -9.64 -15.65 -6.83
CA ASP A 20 -10.47 -15.13 -7.92
C ASP A 20 -9.91 -13.79 -8.42
N LEU A 21 -9.52 -12.90 -7.51
CA LEU A 21 -8.86 -11.63 -7.87
C LEU A 21 -7.54 -11.86 -8.60
N ASP A 22 -6.69 -12.75 -8.08
CA ASP A 22 -5.39 -13.05 -8.68
C ASP A 22 -5.54 -13.64 -10.09
N THR A 23 -6.46 -14.58 -10.26
CA THR A 23 -6.77 -15.16 -11.57
C THR A 23 -7.28 -14.11 -12.53
N PHE A 24 -8.17 -13.22 -12.06
CA PHE A 24 -8.67 -12.11 -12.86
C PHE A 24 -7.55 -11.15 -13.26
N ALA A 25 -6.70 -10.72 -12.32
CA ALA A 25 -5.56 -9.84 -12.59
C ALA A 25 -4.59 -10.46 -13.60
N GLN A 26 -4.27 -11.76 -13.47
CA GLN A 26 -3.41 -12.47 -14.43
C GLN A 26 -4.08 -12.59 -15.81
N ALA A 27 -5.37 -12.89 -15.87
CA ALA A 27 -6.11 -12.96 -17.13
C ALA A 27 -6.16 -11.60 -17.83
N THR A 28 -6.37 -10.52 -17.08
CA THR A 28 -6.36 -9.15 -17.62
C THR A 28 -4.98 -8.79 -18.18
N ALA A 29 -3.90 -9.18 -17.48
CA ALA A 29 -2.52 -8.95 -17.95
C ALA A 29 -2.21 -9.66 -19.28
N LEU A 30 -2.80 -10.84 -19.51
CA LEU A 30 -2.51 -11.67 -20.67
C LEU A 30 -3.44 -11.41 -21.86
N TYR A 31 -4.71 -11.09 -21.59
CA TYR A 31 -5.78 -11.09 -22.60
C TYR A 31 -6.68 -9.86 -22.59
N GLY A 32 -6.65 -9.07 -21.52
CA GLY A 32 -7.74 -8.12 -21.22
C GLY A 32 -7.67 -6.78 -21.95
N GLY A 33 -6.48 -6.33 -22.36
CA GLY A 33 -6.31 -4.92 -22.74
C GLY A 33 -6.70 -3.97 -21.60
N GLY A 34 -6.54 -2.66 -21.80
CA GLY A 34 -6.85 -1.66 -20.77
C GLY A 34 -8.34 -1.53 -20.40
N GLU A 35 -9.24 -2.30 -21.02
CA GLU A 35 -10.68 -2.19 -20.84
C GLU A 35 -11.17 -2.64 -19.45
N CYS A 36 -10.43 -3.53 -18.79
CA CYS A 36 -10.82 -4.10 -17.49
C CYS A 36 -10.13 -3.45 -16.27
N LEU A 37 -9.53 -2.26 -16.43
CA LEU A 37 -8.75 -1.60 -15.37
C LEU A 37 -9.64 -1.09 -14.24
N ASP A 38 -10.82 -0.58 -14.57
CA ASP A 38 -11.79 -0.07 -13.60
C ASP A 38 -12.30 -1.18 -12.70
N GLU A 39 -12.68 -2.32 -13.29
CA GLU A 39 -13.13 -3.47 -12.51
C GLU A 39 -12.00 -4.05 -11.66
N LEU A 40 -10.77 -4.08 -12.17
CA LEU A 40 -9.63 -4.57 -11.39
C LEU A 40 -9.35 -3.66 -10.19
N GLU A 41 -9.34 -2.35 -10.39
CA GLU A 41 -9.14 -1.38 -9.32
C GLU A 41 -10.22 -1.51 -8.24
N ASP A 42 -11.49 -1.59 -8.64
CA ASP A 42 -12.62 -1.78 -7.75
C ASP A 42 -12.52 -3.08 -6.94
N LEU A 43 -12.12 -4.19 -7.59
CA LEU A 43 -12.00 -5.48 -6.93
C LEU A 43 -10.83 -5.51 -5.94
N VAL A 44 -9.71 -4.86 -6.25
CA VAL A 44 -8.58 -4.72 -5.33
C VAL A 44 -9.01 -3.96 -4.07
N HIS A 45 -9.69 -2.82 -4.24
CA HIS A 45 -10.21 -2.03 -3.13
C HIS A 45 -11.24 -2.83 -2.29
N LYS A 46 -12.18 -3.52 -2.95
CA LYS A 46 -13.18 -4.38 -2.27
C LYS A 46 -12.53 -5.54 -1.52
N LEU A 47 -11.48 -6.17 -2.06
CA LEU A 47 -10.77 -7.25 -1.38
C LEU A 47 -10.15 -6.72 -0.08
N ARG A 48 -9.53 -5.55 -0.12
CA ARG A 48 -8.88 -4.93 1.04
C ARG A 48 -9.86 -4.62 2.17
N LEU A 49 -11.10 -4.28 1.83
CA LEU A 49 -12.19 -4.07 2.80
C LEU A 49 -12.84 -5.36 3.31
N SER A 50 -12.50 -6.52 2.72
CA SER A 50 -13.07 -7.82 3.10
C SER A 50 -12.23 -8.57 4.13
N GLU A 51 -12.82 -9.56 4.79
CA GLU A 51 -12.12 -10.47 5.71
C GLU A 51 -10.96 -11.23 5.05
N ASN A 52 -11.01 -11.40 3.72
CA ASN A 52 -10.02 -12.13 2.94
C ASN A 52 -8.82 -11.27 2.52
N ALA A 53 -8.73 -10.01 2.97
CA ALA A 53 -7.58 -9.13 2.68
C ALA A 53 -6.24 -9.75 3.12
N THR A 54 -6.23 -10.54 4.18
CA THR A 54 -5.04 -11.26 4.69
C THR A 54 -4.59 -12.39 3.78
N MET A 55 -5.46 -12.85 2.87
CA MET A 55 -5.22 -13.97 1.97
C MET A 55 -4.74 -13.51 0.59
N ILE A 56 -4.47 -12.21 0.41
CA ILE A 56 -3.94 -11.68 -0.86
C ILE A 56 -2.66 -12.42 -1.25
N LEU A 57 -2.56 -12.82 -2.52
CA LEU A 57 -1.45 -13.61 -2.99
C LEU A 57 -0.27 -12.70 -3.35
N PRO A 58 0.99 -13.13 -3.12
CA PRO A 58 2.15 -12.39 -3.59
C PRO A 58 2.11 -12.10 -5.10
N SER A 59 1.58 -13.04 -5.90
CA SER A 59 1.39 -12.87 -7.34
C SER A 59 0.40 -11.77 -7.72
N THR A 60 -0.56 -11.44 -6.84
CA THR A 60 -1.59 -10.44 -7.13
C THR A 60 -0.98 -9.06 -7.24
N HIS A 61 -0.06 -8.73 -6.33
CA HIS A 61 0.73 -7.50 -6.37
C HIS A 61 1.41 -7.31 -7.73
N HIS A 62 2.10 -8.36 -8.17
CA HIS A 62 2.81 -8.37 -9.43
C HIS A 62 1.89 -8.23 -10.64
N ALA A 63 0.78 -8.98 -10.66
CA ALA A 63 -0.20 -8.93 -11.74
C ALA A 63 -0.84 -7.53 -11.86
N VAL A 64 -1.26 -6.94 -10.73
CA VAL A 64 -1.85 -5.59 -10.71
C VAL A 64 -0.85 -4.57 -11.26
N VAL A 65 0.38 -4.53 -10.75
CA VAL A 65 1.42 -3.59 -11.23
C VAL A 65 1.64 -3.75 -12.74
N ARG A 66 1.76 -4.98 -13.24
CA ARG A 66 1.95 -5.23 -14.68
C ARG A 66 0.76 -4.81 -15.52
N VAL A 67 -0.46 -5.10 -15.10
CA VAL A 67 -1.68 -4.71 -15.83
C VAL A 67 -1.72 -3.20 -16.04
N PHE A 68 -1.49 -2.41 -14.99
CA PHE A 68 -1.51 -0.95 -15.10
C PHE A 68 -0.32 -0.38 -15.90
N THR A 69 0.82 -1.06 -15.92
CA THR A 69 2.02 -0.63 -16.65
C THR A 69 1.96 -1.00 -18.14
N GLU A 70 1.57 -2.24 -18.46
CA GLU A 70 1.60 -2.82 -19.82
C GLU A 70 0.29 -2.62 -20.59
N SER A 71 -0.86 -2.72 -19.91
CA SER A 71 -2.20 -2.67 -20.53
C SER A 71 -2.93 -1.34 -20.30
N GLY A 72 -2.47 -0.51 -19.36
CA GLY A 72 -2.87 0.88 -19.24
C GLY A 72 -2.58 1.63 -20.54
N ASN A 73 -3.56 2.39 -21.06
CA ASN A 73 -3.43 3.21 -22.27
C ASN A 73 -2.37 4.33 -22.12
N GLY A 74 -1.09 3.97 -21.99
CA GLY A 74 0.00 4.89 -21.68
C GLY A 74 -0.17 5.56 -20.32
N THR A 75 -0.18 6.89 -20.30
CA THR A 75 -0.07 7.74 -19.11
C THR A 75 -1.18 7.55 -18.07
N ASP A 76 -2.40 7.21 -18.49
CA ASP A 76 -3.54 7.03 -17.57
C ASP A 76 -3.33 5.84 -16.61
N GLY A 77 -2.85 4.71 -17.12
CA GLY A 77 -2.56 3.54 -16.28
C GLY A 77 -1.48 3.80 -15.23
N HIS A 78 -0.46 4.59 -15.57
CA HIS A 78 0.62 4.96 -14.65
C HIS A 78 0.13 5.89 -13.54
N GLN A 79 -0.68 6.89 -13.88
CA GLN A 79 -1.27 7.81 -12.90
C GLN A 79 -2.18 7.06 -11.93
N ARG A 80 -3.03 6.16 -12.44
CA ARG A 80 -3.90 5.31 -11.62
C ARG A 80 -3.10 4.38 -10.72
N LEU A 81 -2.06 3.75 -11.25
CA LEU A 81 -1.19 2.90 -10.45
C LEU A 81 -0.51 3.70 -9.33
N LEU A 82 0.04 4.87 -9.62
CA LEU A 82 0.65 5.72 -8.60
C LEU A 82 -0.36 6.13 -7.53
N ARG A 83 -1.62 6.41 -7.88
CA ARG A 83 -2.70 6.63 -6.89
C ARG A 83 -2.93 5.40 -6.01
N ILE A 84 -3.03 4.22 -6.61
CA ILE A 84 -3.22 2.95 -5.88
C ILE A 84 -2.06 2.68 -4.92
N LEU A 85 -0.83 2.95 -5.35
CA LEU A 85 0.38 2.75 -4.55
C LEU A 85 0.56 3.79 -3.44
N ASP A 86 0.15 5.03 -3.69
CA ASP A 86 0.13 6.08 -2.67
C ASP A 86 -0.91 5.74 -1.58
N ASP A 87 -2.10 5.28 -1.99
CA ASP A 87 -3.16 4.80 -1.09
C ASP A 87 -3.12 3.28 -0.83
N ARG A 88 -1.92 2.73 -0.64
CA ARG A 88 -1.69 1.29 -0.39
C ARG A 88 -2.44 0.73 0.81
N LEU A 89 -2.89 1.57 1.76
CA LEU A 89 -3.68 1.11 2.91
C LEU A 89 -5.10 0.71 2.52
N ASN A 90 -5.71 1.41 1.56
CA ASN A 90 -7.06 1.14 1.07
C ASN A 90 -7.09 0.13 -0.10
N TYR A 91 -5.99 0.01 -0.85
CA TYR A 91 -5.91 -0.99 -1.93
C TYR A 91 -5.17 -2.26 -1.55
N GLY A 92 -4.24 -2.22 -0.59
CA GLY A 92 -3.49 -3.38 -0.15
C GLY A 92 -2.45 -3.89 -1.16
N ILE A 93 -1.97 -3.04 -2.06
CA ILE A 93 -0.94 -3.40 -3.04
C ILE A 93 0.42 -2.84 -2.60
N PHE A 94 1.34 -3.74 -2.27
CA PHE A 94 2.73 -3.49 -1.92
C PHE A 94 3.67 -4.07 -3.00
N PRO A 95 4.35 -3.21 -3.78
CA PRO A 95 5.36 -3.66 -4.73
C PRO A 95 6.55 -4.29 -4.02
N ASP A 96 6.97 -5.45 -4.52
CA ASP A 96 8.24 -6.10 -4.15
C ASP A 96 9.43 -5.49 -4.91
N ALA A 97 10.65 -5.95 -4.62
CA ALA A 97 11.86 -5.48 -5.28
C ALA A 97 11.78 -5.57 -6.82
N TYR A 98 11.21 -6.66 -7.36
CA TYR A 98 11.13 -6.87 -8.81
C TYR A 98 10.16 -5.91 -9.49
N THR A 99 8.93 -5.78 -8.96
CA THR A 99 7.93 -4.85 -9.48
C THR A 99 8.37 -3.40 -9.34
N THR A 100 9.07 -3.07 -8.26
CA THR A 100 9.64 -1.73 -8.07
C THR A 100 10.71 -1.42 -9.11
N LEU A 101 11.62 -2.35 -9.39
CA LEU A 101 12.62 -2.20 -10.45
C LEU A 101 11.97 -2.03 -11.82
N LEU A 102 10.96 -2.86 -12.13
CA LEU A 102 10.19 -2.75 -13.37
C LEU A 102 9.57 -1.36 -13.55
N LEU A 103 8.95 -0.83 -12.48
CA LEU A 103 8.32 0.50 -12.51
C LEU A 103 9.35 1.62 -12.65
N MET A 104 10.43 1.59 -11.86
CA MET A 104 11.49 2.61 -11.95
C MET A 104 12.12 2.61 -13.34
N ASP A 105 12.44 1.44 -13.91
CA ASP A 105 13.01 1.32 -15.25
C ASP A 105 12.07 1.86 -16.34
N ASP A 106 10.78 1.54 -16.28
CA ASP A 106 9.78 2.05 -17.22
C ASP A 106 9.65 3.58 -17.15
N PHE A 107 9.56 4.16 -15.95
CA PHE A 107 9.51 5.61 -15.76
C PHE A 107 10.79 6.31 -16.22
N ILE A 108 11.97 5.74 -15.90
CA ILE A 108 13.27 6.27 -16.35
C ILE A 108 13.35 6.28 -17.88
N LYS A 109 12.92 5.20 -18.55
CA LYS A 109 12.90 5.12 -20.03
C LYS A 109 11.97 6.16 -20.65
N LYS A 110 10.87 6.50 -19.98
CA LYS A 110 9.94 7.55 -20.38
C LYS A 110 10.40 8.96 -20.01
N GLY A 111 11.48 9.10 -19.23
CA GLY A 111 11.99 10.38 -18.73
C GLY A 111 11.18 10.97 -17.57
N ASP A 112 10.25 10.20 -16.98
CA ASP A 112 9.45 10.62 -15.83
C ASP A 112 10.18 10.30 -14.52
N PHE A 113 11.20 11.11 -14.20
CA PHE A 113 12.00 10.92 -12.99
C PHE A 113 11.21 11.19 -11.70
N ARG A 114 10.14 12.00 -11.77
CA ARG A 114 9.26 12.27 -10.63
C ARG A 114 8.55 11.00 -10.21
N SER A 115 7.92 10.29 -11.14
CA SER A 115 7.23 9.04 -10.84
C SER A 115 8.22 7.93 -10.43
N ALA A 116 9.40 7.87 -11.04
CA ALA A 116 10.46 6.95 -10.61
C ALA A 116 10.91 7.22 -9.17
N ALA A 117 11.09 8.48 -8.79
CA ALA A 117 11.44 8.88 -7.43
C ALA A 117 10.32 8.58 -6.41
N LYS A 118 9.04 8.75 -6.80
CA LYS A 118 7.90 8.33 -5.98
C LYS A 118 7.91 6.83 -5.72
N VAL A 119 8.20 6.01 -6.73
CA VAL A 119 8.33 4.55 -6.58
C VAL A 119 9.49 4.20 -5.65
N ALA A 120 10.63 4.89 -5.76
CA ALA A 120 11.75 4.72 -4.83
C ALA A 120 11.35 5.04 -3.37
N ALA A 121 10.54 6.08 -3.16
CA ALA A 121 10.03 6.43 -1.83
C ALA A 121 9.13 5.34 -1.23
N LEU A 122 8.44 4.53 -2.04
CA LEU A 122 7.67 3.39 -1.55
C LEU A 122 8.56 2.31 -0.91
N GLN A 123 9.77 2.10 -1.43
CA GLN A 123 10.73 1.17 -0.83
C GLN A 123 11.30 1.71 0.49
N MET A 124 11.50 3.03 0.58
CA MET A 124 11.83 3.69 1.84
C MET A 124 10.73 3.48 2.89
N LEU A 125 9.45 3.57 2.49
CA LEU A 125 8.31 3.34 3.38
C LEU A 125 8.14 1.87 3.80
N GLN A 126 8.69 0.93 3.02
CA GLN A 126 8.75 -0.48 3.38
C GLN A 126 10.04 -0.84 4.15
N GLU A 127 10.98 0.10 4.25
CA GLU A 127 12.33 -0.10 4.81
C GLU A 127 13.10 -1.25 4.14
N ASP A 128 12.82 -1.52 2.86
CA ASP A 128 13.42 -2.63 2.12
C ASP A 128 14.37 -2.13 1.01
N PHE A 129 15.64 -2.03 1.37
CA PHE A 129 16.75 -1.87 0.42
C PHE A 129 17.70 -3.07 0.48
N SER A 130 17.16 -4.26 0.77
CA SER A 130 17.94 -5.50 0.85
C SER A 130 18.59 -5.87 -0.50
N GLU A 131 17.94 -5.52 -1.60
CA GLU A 131 18.46 -5.73 -2.96
C GLU A 131 19.31 -4.52 -3.41
N PRO A 132 20.62 -4.70 -3.67
CA PRO A 132 21.50 -3.61 -4.08
C PRO A 132 21.02 -2.89 -5.35
N LEU A 133 20.41 -3.63 -6.28
CA LEU A 133 19.89 -3.06 -7.52
C LEU A 133 18.76 -2.05 -7.25
N VAL A 134 17.88 -2.32 -6.28
CA VAL A 134 16.82 -1.40 -5.85
C VAL A 134 17.43 -0.13 -5.27
N ALA A 135 18.48 -0.26 -4.44
CA ALA A 135 19.18 0.89 -3.88
C ALA A 135 19.78 1.78 -4.98
N TYR A 136 20.52 1.21 -5.95
CA TYR A 136 21.11 1.99 -7.05
C TYR A 136 20.06 2.64 -7.96
N PHE A 137 18.99 1.93 -8.31
CA PHE A 137 17.87 2.52 -9.07
C PHE A 137 17.19 3.66 -8.30
N SER A 138 17.02 3.50 -6.98
CA SER A 138 16.42 4.53 -6.13
C SER A 138 17.29 5.78 -6.07
N LEU A 139 18.59 5.62 -5.82
CA LEU A 139 19.56 6.71 -5.82
C LEU A 139 19.60 7.43 -7.16
N TYR A 140 19.62 6.67 -8.27
CA TYR A 140 19.61 7.23 -9.62
C TYR A 140 18.34 8.02 -9.92
N SER A 141 17.17 7.43 -9.67
CA SER A 141 15.86 8.06 -9.89
C SER A 141 15.75 9.36 -9.09
N CYS A 142 16.17 9.32 -7.82
CA CYS A 142 16.13 10.47 -6.95
C CYS A 142 17.08 11.58 -7.39
N HIS A 143 18.32 11.25 -7.76
CA HIS A 143 19.28 12.22 -8.25
C HIS A 143 18.80 12.88 -9.55
N ARG A 144 18.28 12.09 -10.50
CA ARG A 144 17.75 12.63 -11.76
C ARG A 144 16.58 13.58 -11.54
N TYR A 145 15.69 13.26 -10.60
CA TYR A 145 14.60 14.15 -10.21
C TYR A 145 15.11 15.47 -9.60
N LEU A 146 16.14 15.43 -8.75
CA LEU A 146 16.70 16.64 -8.12
C LEU A 146 17.38 17.61 -9.10
N LEU A 147 17.75 17.14 -10.31
CA LEU A 147 18.30 18.01 -11.35
C LEU A 147 17.23 18.90 -12.03
N ASP A 148 16.00 18.40 -12.11
CA ASP A 148 14.84 19.12 -12.66
C ASP A 148 13.59 18.84 -11.80
N PRO A 149 13.52 19.43 -10.60
CA PRO A 149 12.48 19.11 -9.63
C PRO A 149 11.12 19.63 -10.10
N GLN A 150 10.17 18.70 -10.25
CA GLN A 150 8.77 18.98 -10.51
C GLN A 150 7.96 18.94 -9.19
N PRO A 151 6.80 19.60 -9.07
CA PRO A 151 6.00 19.56 -7.84
C PRO A 151 5.74 18.13 -7.34
N TRP A 152 6.06 17.81 -6.08
CA TRP A 152 5.99 16.43 -5.58
C TRP A 152 4.57 15.87 -5.62
N THR A 153 3.59 16.60 -5.10
CA THR A 153 2.16 16.30 -5.23
C THR A 153 1.55 17.08 -6.38
N ASP A 154 0.65 16.46 -7.13
CA ASP A 154 -0.26 17.24 -7.97
C ASP A 154 -1.16 18.00 -7.00
N GLU A 155 -1.27 19.32 -7.15
CA GLU A 155 -2.17 20.11 -6.31
C GLU A 155 -3.58 19.51 -6.43
N LEU A 156 -4.02 18.79 -5.39
CA LEU A 156 -5.43 18.49 -5.24
C LEU A 156 -6.14 19.84 -5.22
N PRO A 157 -7.19 20.08 -6.04
CA PRO A 157 -8.07 21.20 -5.77
C PRO A 157 -8.49 21.04 -4.32
N SER A 158 -8.16 22.04 -3.49
CA SER A 158 -8.52 22.02 -2.08
C SER A 158 -10.00 21.64 -2.01
N GLY A 159 -10.30 20.50 -1.39
CA GLY A 159 -11.66 19.96 -1.27
C GLY A 159 -12.52 20.80 -0.34
N GLU A 160 -12.51 22.12 -0.48
CA GLU A 160 -13.62 22.97 -0.11
C GLU A 160 -14.72 22.65 -1.11
N ALA A 161 -15.51 21.62 -0.81
CA ALA A 161 -16.82 21.49 -1.42
C ALA A 161 -17.50 22.86 -1.27
N PRO A 162 -18.11 23.42 -2.34
CA PRO A 162 -18.86 24.66 -2.23
C PRO A 162 -19.91 24.43 -1.14
N VAL A 163 -19.74 25.13 -0.02
CA VAL A 163 -20.76 25.17 1.03
C VAL A 163 -21.91 25.93 0.39
N ASP A 164 -22.97 25.22 0.01
CA ASP A 164 -24.18 25.84 -0.52
C ASP A 164 -24.73 26.74 0.59
N GLU A 165 -24.63 28.07 0.42
CA GLU A 165 -24.98 29.08 1.43
C GLU A 165 -26.49 29.10 1.75
N ASN A 166 -27.29 28.19 1.18
CA ASN A 166 -28.76 28.16 1.28
C ASN A 166 -29.34 27.10 2.23
N ASP A 167 -28.52 26.26 2.86
CA ASP A 167 -29.01 25.29 3.85
C ASP A 167 -28.80 25.82 5.28
N GLU A 168 -29.86 26.38 5.87
CA GLU A 168 -29.93 26.77 7.31
C GLU A 168 -29.92 25.57 8.27
N GLU A 169 -29.65 24.35 7.80
CA GLU A 169 -29.55 23.16 8.65
C GLU A 169 -28.14 23.04 9.24
N GLU A 170 -28.05 23.03 10.58
CA GLU A 170 -26.80 22.82 11.32
C GLU A 170 -26.06 21.54 10.83
N VAL A 171 -25.03 21.71 10.00
CA VAL A 171 -24.16 20.62 9.57
C VAL A 171 -23.33 20.15 10.75
N ARG A 172 -23.79 19.09 11.41
CA ARG A 172 -23.04 18.44 12.49
C ARG A 172 -21.86 17.66 11.92
N VAL A 173 -20.69 18.31 11.85
CA VAL A 173 -19.43 17.64 11.50
C VAL A 173 -18.99 16.77 12.68
N ARG A 174 -18.90 15.46 12.46
CA ARG A 174 -18.28 14.54 13.43
C ARG A 174 -16.77 14.78 13.42
N VAL A 175 -16.29 15.56 14.39
CA VAL A 175 -14.85 15.69 14.65
C VAL A 175 -14.34 14.35 15.16
N LYS A 176 -13.53 13.65 14.35
CA LYS A 176 -12.83 12.44 14.80
C LYS A 176 -11.89 12.82 15.95
N PHE A 177 -11.71 11.93 16.93
CA PHE A 177 -10.77 12.13 18.03
C PHE A 177 -9.41 12.59 17.47
N LEU A 178 -8.95 13.77 17.90
CA LEU A 178 -7.61 14.26 17.65
C LEU A 178 -6.64 13.32 18.38
N ARG A 179 -6.12 12.29 17.69
CA ARG A 179 -5.00 11.51 18.21
C ARG A 179 -3.83 12.47 18.37
N ASN A 180 -3.16 12.41 19.51
CA ASN A 180 -1.97 13.21 19.76
C ASN A 180 -1.01 13.02 18.56
N PRO A 181 -0.66 14.08 17.83
CA PRO A 181 0.15 13.97 16.62
C PRO A 181 1.61 13.72 17.05
N TYR A 182 1.90 12.49 17.45
CA TYR A 182 3.29 12.04 17.51
C TYR A 182 3.75 11.92 16.06
N PHE A 183 4.54 12.90 15.62
CA PHE A 183 5.17 12.87 14.31
C PHE A 183 6.20 11.75 14.31
N ASP A 184 5.91 10.66 13.60
CA ASP A 184 6.76 9.48 13.57
C ASP A 184 7.96 9.59 12.62
N ASP A 185 8.05 10.73 11.92
CA ASP A 185 9.13 11.04 10.98
C ASP A 185 9.30 9.98 9.88
N HIS A 186 8.25 9.18 9.62
CA HIS A 186 8.24 8.11 8.63
C HIS A 186 6.98 8.13 7.77
N PHE A 187 5.80 7.88 8.36
CA PHE A 187 4.53 7.92 7.64
C PHE A 187 3.88 9.30 7.64
N ASP A 188 4.31 10.19 8.54
CA ASP A 188 3.80 11.56 8.62
C ASP A 188 4.49 12.56 7.68
N LEU A 189 5.54 12.14 6.98
CA LEU A 189 6.23 12.97 5.99
C LEU A 189 5.31 13.27 4.80
N ARG A 190 5.17 14.57 4.48
CA ARG A 190 4.38 15.07 3.34
C ARG A 190 5.19 15.95 2.40
N ASP A 191 6.22 16.60 2.92
CA ASP A 191 7.13 17.45 2.17
C ASP A 191 7.98 16.60 1.21
N GLY A 192 7.95 16.94 -0.08
CA GLY A 192 8.66 16.21 -1.12
C GLY A 192 10.16 16.16 -0.85
N ASP A 193 10.76 17.28 -0.44
CA ASP A 193 12.20 17.34 -0.12
C ASP A 193 12.55 16.41 1.04
N SER A 194 11.71 16.40 2.09
CA SER A 194 11.93 15.54 3.25
C SER A 194 11.79 14.06 2.92
N ILE A 195 10.79 13.68 2.11
CA ILE A 195 10.61 12.31 1.62
C ILE A 195 11.83 11.88 0.80
N MET A 196 12.22 12.71 -0.17
CA MET A 196 13.37 12.46 -1.04
C MET A 196 14.67 12.34 -0.26
N GLY A 197 14.88 13.23 0.71
CA GLY A 197 16.04 13.22 1.58
C GLY A 197 16.12 11.92 2.38
N LYS A 198 15.00 11.50 2.98
CA LYS A 198 14.92 10.23 3.69
C LYS A 198 15.19 9.04 2.76
N THR A 199 14.58 9.02 1.57
CA THR A 199 14.80 7.96 0.58
C THR A 199 16.27 7.83 0.18
N LEU A 200 16.96 8.95 -0.04
CA LEU A 200 18.40 8.95 -0.34
C LEU A 200 19.23 8.37 0.81
N VAL A 201 18.95 8.76 2.05
CA VAL A 201 19.68 8.25 3.24
C VAL A 201 19.44 6.76 3.46
N THR A 202 18.19 6.30 3.31
CA THR A 202 17.88 4.87 3.49
C THR A 202 18.48 4.02 2.38
N ALA A 203 18.42 4.48 1.13
CA ALA A 203 18.99 3.76 -0.01
C ALA A 203 20.53 3.76 0.02
N SER A 204 21.16 4.85 0.47
CA SER A 204 22.61 4.95 0.58
C SER A 204 23.19 4.06 1.68
N GLY A 205 22.39 3.71 2.70
CA GLY A 205 22.79 2.75 3.74
C GLY A 205 23.19 1.38 3.19
N SER A 206 22.59 0.95 2.08
CA SER A 206 22.93 -0.30 1.39
C SER A 206 24.12 -0.17 0.42
N VAL A 207 24.70 1.03 0.29
CA VAL A 207 25.80 1.35 -0.64
C VAL A 207 27.01 1.88 0.14
N GLU A 208 27.89 1.00 0.59
CA GLU A 208 28.97 1.34 1.55
C GLU A 208 30.15 2.16 0.97
N ASN A 209 30.04 2.64 -0.27
CA ASN A 209 31.11 3.35 -0.99
C ASN A 209 31.04 4.88 -0.85
N HIS A 210 32.02 5.59 -1.43
CA HIS A 210 32.01 7.07 -1.59
C HIS A 210 30.69 7.59 -2.19
N LEU A 211 30.03 6.80 -3.04
CA LEU A 211 28.69 7.07 -3.56
C LEU A 211 27.63 7.19 -2.47
N GLY A 212 27.51 6.17 -1.62
CA GLY A 212 26.52 6.18 -0.54
C GLY A 212 26.76 7.33 0.42
N ARG A 213 28.02 7.60 0.77
CA ARG A 213 28.39 8.75 1.62
C ARG A 213 27.97 10.10 1.03
N SER A 214 28.08 10.24 -0.29
CA SER A 214 27.68 11.44 -1.03
C SER A 214 26.16 11.61 -1.05
N TYR A 215 25.43 10.52 -1.27
CA TYR A 215 23.97 10.55 -1.20
C TYR A 215 23.42 10.70 0.21
N THR A 216 24.10 10.16 1.23
CA THR A 216 23.78 10.45 2.64
C THR A 216 23.93 11.93 2.92
N LEU A 217 24.98 12.59 2.40
CA LEU A 217 25.16 14.03 2.57
C LEU A 217 24.01 14.83 1.94
N MET A 218 23.67 14.53 0.67
CA MET A 218 22.54 15.18 -0.02
C MET A 218 21.22 14.90 0.71
N GLY A 219 21.00 13.65 1.10
CA GLY A 219 19.78 13.20 1.74
C GLY A 219 19.55 13.81 3.12
N LEU A 220 20.56 13.85 3.98
CA LEU A 220 20.48 14.50 5.30
C LEU A 220 20.22 16.01 5.18
N SER A 221 20.74 16.64 4.12
CA SER A 221 20.50 18.05 3.84
C SER A 221 19.03 18.30 3.45
N LEU A 222 18.48 17.48 2.54
CA LEU A 222 17.08 17.57 2.11
C LEU A 222 16.09 17.19 3.22
N TYR A 223 16.46 16.20 4.03
CA TYR A 223 15.67 15.71 5.15
C TYR A 223 15.73 16.64 6.38
N LYS A 224 16.51 17.72 6.32
CA LYS A 224 16.63 18.73 7.38
C LYS A 224 17.09 18.15 8.73
N LYS A 225 17.83 17.03 8.71
CA LYS A 225 18.42 16.40 9.91
C LYS A 225 19.82 16.96 10.16
N TRP A 226 19.86 18.24 10.56
CA TRP A 226 21.07 19.05 10.68
C TRP A 226 22.12 18.49 11.65
N GLU A 227 21.69 17.93 12.78
CA GLU A 227 22.61 17.32 13.77
C GLU A 227 23.30 16.07 13.18
N GLN A 228 22.53 15.19 12.54
CA GLN A 228 23.08 14.00 11.87
C GLN A 228 23.99 14.38 10.70
N LEU A 229 23.65 15.45 9.98
CA LEU A 229 24.49 16.01 8.92
C LEU A 229 25.83 16.50 9.47
N ARG A 230 25.82 17.23 10.59
CA ARG A 230 27.04 17.69 11.26
C ARG A 230 27.91 16.50 11.67
N ASP A 231 27.32 15.50 12.32
CA ASP A 231 28.05 14.30 12.75
C ASP A 231 28.64 13.54 11.55
N HIS A 232 27.92 13.47 10.42
CA HIS A 232 28.41 12.86 9.18
C HIS A 232 29.61 13.63 8.60
N LEU A 233 29.56 14.96 8.60
CA LEU A 233 30.66 15.83 8.15
C LEU A 233 31.88 15.77 9.09
N GLU A 234 31.68 15.75 10.40
CA GLU A 234 32.75 15.63 11.38
C GLU A 234 33.45 14.27 11.28
N LYS A 235 32.67 13.18 11.12
CA LYS A 235 33.23 11.86 10.80
C LYS A 235 34.04 11.88 9.51
N ALA A 236 33.59 12.65 8.51
CA ALA A 236 34.31 12.78 7.25
C ALA A 236 35.66 13.51 7.40
N LEU A 237 35.71 14.56 8.21
CA LEU A 237 36.93 15.34 8.46
C LEU A 237 37.93 14.61 9.37
N ASN A 238 37.44 13.79 10.30
CA ASN A 238 38.29 13.06 11.24
C ASN A 238 38.81 11.72 10.67
N GLY A 239 38.09 11.13 9.71
CA GLY A 239 38.48 9.89 9.04
C GLY A 239 39.20 10.16 7.72
N SER A 240 40.44 9.65 7.56
CA SER A 240 41.22 9.80 6.32
C SER A 240 40.61 9.14 5.08
N ASP A 241 39.58 8.30 5.25
CA ASP A 241 39.00 7.46 4.20
C ASP A 241 37.67 7.97 3.66
N LEU A 242 37.11 9.08 4.17
CA LEU A 242 35.76 9.53 3.84
C LEU A 242 35.74 10.51 2.67
N VAL A 243 35.93 9.96 1.48
CA VAL A 243 35.86 10.72 0.23
C VAL A 243 34.41 10.90 -0.21
N VAL A 244 34.04 12.13 -0.59
CA VAL A 244 32.68 12.53 -1.04
C VAL A 244 32.77 13.19 -2.42
N HIS A 245 31.74 13.08 -3.25
CA HIS A 245 31.71 13.77 -4.55
C HIS A 245 31.45 15.28 -4.38
N LYS A 246 32.15 16.08 -5.18
CA LYS A 246 32.02 17.55 -5.15
C LYS A 246 30.58 18.01 -5.42
N ASP A 247 29.91 17.41 -6.40
CA ASP A 247 28.52 17.73 -6.75
C ASP A 247 27.56 17.64 -5.55
N ALA A 248 27.74 16.62 -4.70
CA ALA A 248 26.92 16.44 -3.51
C ALA A 248 27.18 17.51 -2.45
N ALA A 249 28.45 17.91 -2.28
CA ALA A 249 28.84 18.97 -1.35
C ALA A 249 28.32 20.34 -1.81
N ASP A 250 28.44 20.63 -3.11
CA ASP A 250 27.94 21.86 -3.71
C ASP A 250 26.41 21.94 -3.62
N PHE A 251 25.71 20.84 -3.93
CA PHE A 251 24.25 20.73 -3.75
C PHE A 251 23.84 21.00 -2.29
N ALA A 252 24.47 20.33 -1.32
CA ALA A 252 24.18 20.53 0.10
C ALA A 252 24.41 21.98 0.52
N LYS A 253 25.51 22.59 0.06
CA LYS A 253 25.85 23.99 0.35
C LYS A 253 24.82 24.96 -0.22
N GLU A 254 24.36 24.75 -1.45
CA GLU A 254 23.30 25.55 -2.05
C GLU A 254 21.97 25.39 -1.30
N PHE A 255 21.59 24.16 -0.98
CA PHE A 255 20.35 23.89 -0.27
C PHE A 255 20.33 24.55 1.12
N ILE A 256 21.40 24.39 1.89
CA ILE A 256 21.57 25.03 3.22
C ILE A 256 21.49 26.57 3.10
N LYS A 257 22.09 27.15 2.05
CA LYS A 257 22.03 28.60 1.81
C LYS A 257 20.61 29.08 1.55
N ARG A 258 19.81 28.32 0.78
CA ARG A 258 18.42 28.63 0.43
C ARG A 258 17.47 28.57 1.64
N GLN A 259 17.77 27.76 2.66
CA GLN A 259 16.95 27.69 3.87
C GLN A 259 16.98 29.01 4.65
N GLU A 260 15.81 29.57 4.95
CA GLU A 260 15.70 30.74 5.83
C GLU A 260 16.05 30.36 7.27
N PRO A 261 16.92 31.13 7.97
CA PRO A 261 17.19 30.87 9.38
C PRO A 261 15.97 31.21 10.23
N SER A 262 15.79 30.49 11.35
CA SER A 262 14.75 30.84 12.33
C SER A 262 14.85 32.31 12.75
N LYS A 263 13.71 33.01 12.80
CA LYS A 263 13.61 34.33 13.45
C LYS A 263 13.37 34.23 14.96
N ASP A 264 12.98 33.05 15.45
CA ASP A 264 12.71 32.78 16.86
C ASP A 264 13.65 31.68 17.38
N GLU A 265 14.59 32.02 18.26
CA GLU A 265 15.55 31.07 18.85
C GLU A 265 14.91 30.11 19.88
N ASP A 266 13.71 30.45 20.37
CA ASP A 266 13.07 29.75 21.50
C ASP A 266 12.17 28.57 21.09
N LYS A 267 11.84 28.42 19.80
CA LYS A 267 11.10 27.25 19.29
C LYS A 267 12.07 26.24 18.69
N LYS A 268 12.50 25.27 19.50
CA LYS A 268 13.18 24.06 19.05
C LYS A 268 12.21 23.12 18.32
N GLU A 269 11.66 23.57 17.19
CA GLU A 269 10.98 22.67 16.27
C GLU A 269 12.05 21.89 15.49
N GLU A 270 11.93 20.56 15.45
CA GLU A 270 12.84 19.72 14.68
C GLU A 270 12.81 20.12 13.20
N GLY A 271 13.99 20.43 12.64
CA GLY A 271 14.15 20.80 11.23
C GLY A 271 14.38 22.28 10.96
N ILE A 272 14.23 23.17 11.96
CA ILE A 272 14.58 24.59 11.81
C ILE A 272 16.09 24.78 12.01
N LEU A 273 16.75 25.43 11.05
CA LEU A 273 18.18 25.69 11.08
C LEU A 273 18.48 27.05 11.76
N SER A 274 19.25 27.03 12.85
CA SER A 274 19.74 28.27 13.47
C SER A 274 20.83 28.94 12.61
N GLY A 275 20.99 30.26 12.73
CA GLY A 275 22.01 31.01 11.99
C GLY A 275 23.44 30.52 12.27
N GLU A 276 23.74 30.19 13.53
CA GLU A 276 25.03 29.64 13.94
C GLU A 276 25.29 28.24 13.37
N SER A 277 24.30 27.33 13.44
CA SER A 277 24.42 25.99 12.88
C SER A 277 24.57 26.03 11.36
N LYS A 278 23.89 26.96 10.68
CA LYS A 278 24.05 27.20 9.24
C LYS A 278 25.49 27.60 8.89
N ALA A 279 26.06 28.56 9.62
CA ALA A 279 27.44 29.00 9.39
C ALA A 279 28.45 27.87 9.68
N ASN A 280 28.22 27.10 10.74
CA ASN A 280 29.06 25.96 11.09
C ASN A 280 29.06 24.90 9.98
N LEU A 281 27.90 24.45 9.51
CA LEU A 281 27.78 23.45 8.44
C LEU A 281 28.46 23.89 7.14
N VAL A 282 28.27 25.16 6.74
CA VAL A 282 28.95 25.70 5.55
C VAL A 282 30.47 25.70 5.74
N SER A 283 30.96 26.05 6.94
CA SER A 283 32.39 26.02 7.25
C SER A 283 32.97 24.60 7.23
N LEU A 284 32.21 23.58 7.64
CA LEU A 284 32.63 22.17 7.57
C LEU A 284 32.74 21.71 6.12
N LEU A 285 31.78 22.11 5.26
CA LEU A 285 31.85 21.84 3.83
C LEU A 285 33.05 22.53 3.17
N ASP A 286 33.36 23.78 3.55
CA ASP A 286 34.56 24.47 3.05
C ASP A 286 35.86 23.79 3.49
N LYS A 287 35.90 23.23 4.70
CA LYS A 287 37.06 22.46 5.19
C LYS A 287 37.26 21.16 4.41
N LEU A 288 36.20 20.50 3.95
CA LEU A 288 36.31 19.30 3.12
C LEU A 288 37.00 19.60 1.78
N ASP A 289 36.65 20.74 1.16
CA ASP A 289 37.30 21.20 -0.08
C ASP A 289 38.79 21.52 0.17
N ALA A 290 39.08 22.20 1.28
CA ALA A 290 40.46 22.53 1.66
C ALA A 290 41.36 21.31 1.94
N GLN A 291 40.77 20.19 2.39
CA GLN A 291 41.50 18.95 2.68
C GLN A 291 41.63 18.00 1.47
N SER A 292 41.18 18.40 0.27
CA SER A 292 41.15 17.54 -0.94
C SER A 292 40.36 16.23 -0.75
N LEU A 293 39.34 16.22 0.09
CA LEU A 293 38.48 15.03 0.33
C LEU A 293 37.31 14.93 -0.68
N LEU A 294 37.32 15.78 -1.71
CA LEU A 294 36.29 15.85 -2.75
C LEU A 294 36.73 15.16 -4.04
N LEU A 295 35.89 14.26 -4.56
CA LEU A 295 36.04 13.69 -5.90
C LEU A 295 35.45 14.63 -6.94
N ASN A 296 36.24 14.92 -7.97
CA ASN A 296 35.81 15.72 -9.13
C ASN A 296 35.04 14.90 -10.18
N GLU A 297 34.92 13.59 -10.00
CA GLU A 297 34.09 12.76 -10.87
C GLU A 297 32.61 13.09 -10.68
N PRO A 298 31.82 13.23 -11.75
CA PRO A 298 30.41 13.55 -11.63
C PRO A 298 29.65 12.41 -10.96
N LEU A 299 28.98 12.72 -9.84
CA LEU A 299 28.32 11.73 -8.98
C LEU A 299 27.31 10.89 -9.78
N LEU A 300 26.52 11.55 -10.63
CA LEU A 300 25.49 10.89 -11.43
C LEU A 300 26.11 9.84 -12.39
N THR A 301 27.16 10.20 -13.12
CA THR A 301 27.81 9.30 -14.09
C THR A 301 28.40 8.08 -13.42
N THR A 302 29.07 8.26 -12.28
CA THR A 302 29.61 7.13 -11.50
C THR A 302 28.48 6.21 -11.01
N THR A 303 27.31 6.78 -10.67
CA THR A 303 26.15 5.99 -10.23
C THR A 303 25.49 5.24 -11.36
N GLU A 304 25.42 5.82 -12.56
CA GLU A 304 24.97 5.13 -13.77
C GLU A 304 25.90 3.95 -14.14
N GLN A 305 27.21 4.13 -14.01
CA GLN A 305 28.18 3.06 -14.26
C GLN A 305 28.00 1.92 -13.28
N ARG A 306 27.95 2.20 -11.97
CA ARG A 306 27.69 1.18 -10.94
C ARG A 306 26.35 0.49 -11.12
N LEU A 307 25.31 1.25 -11.47
CA LEU A 307 24.00 0.69 -11.75
C LEU A 307 24.07 -0.34 -12.90
N LYS A 308 24.78 -0.02 -13.99
CA LYS A 308 24.96 -0.94 -15.12
C LYS A 308 25.74 -2.20 -14.72
N GLU A 309 26.80 -2.06 -13.91
CA GLU A 309 27.58 -3.19 -13.39
C GLU A 309 26.73 -4.12 -12.50
N VAL A 310 25.95 -3.55 -11.59
CA VAL A 310 25.09 -4.31 -10.68
C VAL A 310 23.92 -4.94 -11.43
N ALA A 311 23.35 -4.25 -12.42
CA ALA A 311 22.30 -4.81 -13.27
C ALA A 311 22.80 -6.07 -14.00
N GLN A 312 23.97 -6.00 -14.65
CA GLN A 312 24.56 -7.14 -15.37
C GLN A 312 24.78 -8.38 -14.49
N THR A 313 25.05 -8.19 -13.19
CA THR A 313 25.33 -9.28 -12.26
C THR A 313 24.09 -9.81 -11.55
N ARG A 314 23.18 -8.92 -11.14
CA ARG A 314 22.06 -9.25 -10.23
C ARG A 314 20.71 -9.41 -10.92
N GLU A 315 20.52 -8.87 -12.13
CA GLU A 315 19.23 -8.92 -12.83
C GLU A 315 18.77 -10.38 -13.01
N ASN A 316 19.65 -11.24 -13.53
CA ASN A 316 19.35 -12.65 -13.73
C ASN A 316 19.02 -13.37 -12.41
N GLU A 317 19.72 -13.03 -11.31
CA GLU A 317 19.47 -13.64 -10.00
C GLU A 317 18.08 -13.29 -9.47
N ILE A 318 17.68 -12.02 -9.58
CA ILE A 318 16.36 -11.53 -9.13
C ILE A 318 15.26 -12.19 -9.96
N VAL A 319 15.41 -12.22 -11.29
CA VAL A 319 14.43 -12.83 -12.19
C VAL A 319 14.30 -14.33 -11.91
N GLU A 320 15.41 -15.06 -11.76
CA GLU A 320 15.37 -16.50 -11.47
C GLU A 320 14.80 -16.81 -10.08
N ARG A 321 15.09 -15.96 -9.07
CA ARG A 321 14.48 -16.11 -7.74
C ARG A 321 12.97 -15.93 -7.80
N GLN A 322 12.50 -14.95 -8.55
CA GLN A 322 11.07 -14.70 -8.76
C GLN A 322 10.38 -15.87 -9.48
N LYS A 323 10.98 -16.39 -10.55
CA LYS A 323 10.48 -17.59 -11.24
C LYS A 323 10.36 -18.78 -10.29
N LYS A 324 11.40 -19.07 -9.51
CA LYS A 324 11.39 -20.16 -8.52
C LYS A 324 10.32 -19.99 -7.45
N ASN A 325 10.16 -18.77 -6.93
CA ASN A 325 9.12 -18.47 -5.95
C ASN A 325 7.72 -18.69 -6.55
N ARG A 326 7.50 -18.22 -7.79
CA ARG A 326 6.26 -18.44 -8.52
C ARG A 326 5.98 -19.92 -8.76
N ASP A 327 6.96 -20.68 -9.23
CA ASP A 327 6.82 -22.13 -9.47
C ASP A 327 6.50 -22.90 -8.18
N ARG A 328 7.14 -22.51 -7.07
CA ARG A 328 6.85 -23.05 -5.75
C ARG A 328 5.40 -22.78 -5.34
N LEU A 329 4.92 -21.55 -5.49
CA LEU A 329 3.55 -21.16 -5.13
C LEU A 329 2.53 -21.92 -5.97
N ILE A 330 2.73 -21.98 -7.28
CA ILE A 330 1.86 -22.75 -8.20
C ILE A 330 1.84 -24.23 -7.79
N SER A 331 3.00 -24.81 -7.50
CA SER A 331 3.10 -26.20 -7.07
C SER A 331 2.44 -26.47 -5.71
N GLN A 332 2.34 -25.46 -4.83
CA GLN A 332 1.58 -25.55 -3.58
C GLN A 332 0.09 -25.51 -3.86
N MET A 333 -0.38 -24.55 -4.67
CA MET A 333 -1.79 -24.44 -5.04
C MET A 333 -2.31 -25.71 -5.74
N ILE A 334 -1.53 -26.31 -6.64
CA ILE A 334 -1.91 -27.58 -7.28
C ILE A 334 -2.08 -28.69 -6.25
N ARG A 335 -1.18 -28.78 -5.26
CA ARG A 335 -1.29 -29.78 -4.18
C ARG A 335 -2.53 -29.55 -3.33
N ASP A 336 -2.82 -28.31 -2.97
CA ASP A 336 -3.99 -27.96 -2.16
C ASP A 336 -5.29 -28.34 -2.90
N ILE A 337 -5.39 -28.01 -4.18
CA ILE A 337 -6.52 -28.43 -5.05
C ILE A 337 -6.64 -29.95 -5.12
N ASP A 338 -5.52 -30.67 -5.26
CA ASP A 338 -5.55 -32.13 -5.28
C ASP A 338 -5.97 -32.73 -3.93
N THR A 339 -5.57 -32.12 -2.81
CA THR A 339 -6.02 -32.55 -1.48
C THR A 339 -7.50 -32.30 -1.27
N GLU A 340 -8.02 -31.17 -1.77
CA GLU A 340 -9.44 -30.85 -1.68
C GLU A 340 -10.28 -31.85 -2.50
N LYS A 341 -9.88 -32.13 -3.74
CA LYS A 341 -10.51 -33.17 -4.57
C LYS A 341 -10.47 -34.56 -3.92
N ARG A 342 -9.38 -34.90 -3.23
CA ARG A 342 -9.28 -36.17 -2.47
C ARG A 342 -10.22 -36.16 -1.27
N LEU A 343 -10.31 -35.06 -0.53
CA LEU A 343 -11.22 -34.92 0.61
C LEU A 343 -12.68 -35.02 0.17
N GLU A 344 -13.05 -34.43 -0.96
CA GLU A 344 -14.39 -34.56 -1.55
C GLU A 344 -14.71 -36.02 -1.90
N LYS A 345 -13.78 -36.74 -2.54
CA LYS A 345 -13.93 -38.17 -2.84
C LYS A 345 -14.08 -39.01 -1.57
N VAL A 346 -13.30 -38.72 -0.52
CA VAL A 346 -13.39 -39.43 0.76
C VAL A 346 -14.72 -39.14 1.46
N LYS A 347 -15.21 -37.89 1.43
CA LYS A 347 -16.53 -37.54 1.98
C LYS A 347 -17.65 -38.30 1.25
N ALA A 348 -17.63 -38.29 -0.09
CA ALA A 348 -18.61 -39.03 -0.88
C ALA A 348 -18.57 -40.55 -0.60
N ALA A 349 -17.37 -41.13 -0.51
CA ALA A 349 -17.21 -42.55 -0.17
C ALA A 349 -17.69 -42.86 1.26
N LYS A 350 -17.45 -41.96 2.22
CA LYS A 350 -17.94 -42.10 3.60
C LYS A 350 -19.46 -42.05 3.66
N GLU A 351 -20.09 -41.13 2.94
CA GLU A 351 -21.55 -41.04 2.83
C GLU A 351 -22.15 -42.32 2.21
N GLU A 352 -21.53 -42.83 1.16
CA GLU A 352 -21.93 -44.10 0.53
C GLU A 352 -21.80 -45.30 1.48
N LEU A 353 -20.70 -45.38 2.23
CA LEU A 353 -20.50 -46.43 3.23
C LEU A 353 -21.52 -46.32 4.36
N THR A 354 -21.77 -45.11 4.89
CA THR A 354 -22.80 -44.92 5.92
C THR A 354 -24.18 -45.32 5.44
N ARG A 355 -24.51 -45.03 4.17
CA ARG A 355 -25.79 -45.45 3.58
C ARG A 355 -25.87 -46.97 3.47
N ARG A 356 -24.80 -47.65 3.03
CA ARG A 356 -24.74 -49.11 2.99
C ARG A 356 -24.83 -49.73 4.38
N GLU A 357 -24.18 -49.15 5.38
CA GLU A 357 -24.29 -49.57 6.78
C GLU A 357 -25.71 -49.41 7.31
N GLU A 358 -26.38 -48.28 7.04
CA GLU A 358 -27.79 -48.07 7.39
C GLU A 358 -28.72 -49.09 6.72
N GLU A 359 -28.46 -49.45 5.46
CA GLU A 359 -29.21 -50.49 4.74
C GLU A 359 -28.97 -51.90 5.33
N LEU A 360 -27.73 -52.22 5.69
CA LEU A 360 -27.34 -53.52 6.29
C LEU A 360 -27.88 -53.70 7.71
N PHE A 361 -27.74 -52.67 8.54
CA PHE A 361 -28.16 -52.68 9.95
C PHE A 361 -29.55 -52.07 10.17
N PHE A 362 -30.36 -52.01 9.11
CA PHE A 362 -31.68 -51.37 9.13
C PHE A 362 -32.55 -51.87 10.30
N PHE A 363 -32.63 -53.19 10.51
CA PHE A 363 -33.47 -53.80 11.54
C PHE A 363 -32.99 -53.53 12.98
N ASP A 364 -31.70 -53.28 13.17
CA ASP A 364 -31.14 -52.94 14.49
C ASP A 364 -31.29 -51.45 14.83
N ILE A 365 -31.45 -50.60 13.80
CA ILE A 365 -31.47 -49.14 13.91
C ILE A 365 -32.85 -48.55 13.60
N GLU A 366 -33.83 -49.36 13.19
CA GLU A 366 -35.19 -48.98 12.76
C GLU A 366 -35.84 -47.95 13.70
N SER A 367 -35.85 -48.23 15.01
CA SER A 367 -36.45 -47.32 16.00
C SER A 367 -35.80 -45.93 16.03
N LYS A 368 -34.49 -45.83 15.76
CA LYS A 368 -33.77 -44.55 15.70
C LYS A 368 -34.05 -43.80 14.39
N ILE A 369 -34.23 -44.54 13.29
CA ILE A 369 -34.58 -43.97 11.99
C ILE A 369 -35.99 -43.37 12.06
N ASP A 370 -36.95 -44.09 12.64
CA ASP A 370 -38.32 -43.62 12.84
C ASP A 370 -38.39 -42.36 13.70
N LEU A 371 -37.61 -42.31 14.80
CA LEU A 371 -37.47 -41.13 15.65
C LEU A 371 -36.91 -39.91 14.88
N LYS A 372 -35.94 -40.12 13.98
CA LYS A 372 -35.41 -39.04 13.12
C LYS A 372 -36.46 -38.56 12.11
N ILE A 373 -37.21 -39.48 11.50
CA ILE A 373 -38.26 -39.16 10.54
C ILE A 373 -39.37 -38.36 11.22
N ASP A 374 -39.80 -38.76 12.42
CA ASP A 374 -40.84 -38.07 13.18
C ASP A 374 -40.43 -36.67 13.63
N ASN A 375 -39.16 -36.46 14.00
CA ASN A 375 -38.64 -35.14 14.34
C ASN A 375 -38.55 -34.21 13.12
N ASN A 376 -38.23 -34.73 11.94
CA ASN A 376 -38.12 -33.96 10.70
C ASN A 376 -39.46 -33.72 9.99
N LYS A 377 -40.58 -34.27 10.48
CA LYS A 377 -41.91 -33.97 9.96
C LYS A 377 -42.28 -32.52 10.27
N VAL A 378 -42.29 -31.68 9.24
CA VAL A 378 -42.80 -30.30 9.29
C VAL A 378 -44.25 -30.31 9.76
N ARG A 379 -44.51 -29.90 11.00
CA ARG A 379 -45.86 -29.77 11.56
C ARG A 379 -46.52 -28.53 10.96
N LEU A 380 -47.17 -28.71 9.81
CA LEU A 380 -48.01 -27.66 9.23
C LEU A 380 -49.18 -27.37 10.19
N PRO A 381 -49.42 -26.09 10.57
CA PRO A 381 -50.55 -25.75 11.42
C PRO A 381 -51.85 -26.15 10.71
N LYS A 382 -52.78 -26.77 11.46
CA LYS A 382 -54.09 -27.15 10.92
C LYS A 382 -54.73 -25.93 10.26
N LYS A 383 -55.03 -26.01 8.94
CA LYS A 383 -55.75 -24.96 8.22
C LYS A 383 -57.05 -24.66 8.97
N TRP A 384 -57.18 -23.45 9.50
CA TRP A 384 -58.38 -22.98 10.18
C TRP A 384 -59.52 -22.89 9.15
N THR A 385 -60.52 -23.78 9.27
CA THR A 385 -61.68 -23.87 8.37
C THR A 385 -62.90 -23.06 8.85
N GLY A 386 -62.77 -22.31 9.95
CA GLY A 386 -63.84 -21.44 10.44
C GLY A 386 -63.99 -20.19 9.58
N ARG A 387 -65.22 -19.78 9.25
CA ARG A 387 -65.52 -18.49 8.61
C ARG A 387 -64.84 -17.36 9.41
N LYS A 388 -63.95 -16.59 8.76
CA LYS A 388 -63.41 -15.35 9.32
C LYS A 388 -64.59 -14.47 9.75
N LYS A 389 -64.79 -14.29 11.05
CA LYS A 389 -65.78 -13.32 11.56
C LYS A 389 -65.35 -11.95 11.07
N LYS A 390 -66.20 -11.26 10.30
CA LYS A 390 -65.99 -9.85 9.95
C LYS A 390 -65.85 -9.06 11.26
N LYS A 391 -64.81 -8.23 11.37
CA LYS A 391 -64.67 -7.27 12.49
C LYS A 391 -65.97 -6.46 12.58
N ARG A 392 -66.57 -6.41 13.77
CA ARG A 392 -67.70 -5.50 14.05
C ARG A 392 -67.17 -4.08 13.89
N THR A 393 -67.86 -3.27 13.10
CA THR A 393 -67.65 -1.83 13.02
C THR A 393 -67.86 -1.25 14.41
N GLU A 394 -66.81 -0.65 14.97
CA GLU A 394 -66.87 0.08 16.23
C GLU A 394 -67.75 1.32 16.01
N THR A 395 -68.92 1.35 16.64
CA THR A 395 -69.74 2.56 16.70
C THR A 395 -69.00 3.57 17.57
N VAL A 396 -68.68 4.70 16.96
CA VAL A 396 -68.06 5.89 17.55
C VAL A 396 -69.01 6.48 18.59
N ASP A 397 -68.91 6.05 19.85
CA ASP A 397 -69.49 6.76 21.01
C ASP A 397 -68.98 6.13 22.32
N TYR A 398 -67.66 6.01 22.45
CA TYR A 398 -67.04 5.72 23.73
C TYR A 398 -66.22 6.93 24.18
N VAL A 399 -66.76 7.68 25.14
CA VAL A 399 -66.03 8.74 25.87
C VAL A 399 -65.56 8.14 27.19
N PRO A 400 -64.24 7.93 27.38
CA PRO A 400 -63.70 7.40 28.64
C PRO A 400 -63.86 8.42 29.79
N PRO A 401 -64.25 8.00 31.00
CA PRO A 401 -64.39 8.91 32.14
C PRO A 401 -63.03 9.36 32.71
N GLU A 402 -62.94 10.65 33.08
CA GLU A 402 -61.76 11.26 33.69
C GLU A 402 -61.54 10.80 35.14
N ILE A 403 -60.34 10.29 35.43
CA ILE A 403 -59.94 9.83 36.76
C ILE A 403 -59.31 10.99 37.53
N SER A 404 -60.02 11.54 38.52
CA SER A 404 -59.45 12.52 39.46
C SER A 404 -58.44 11.85 40.40
N LYS A 405 -57.18 12.28 40.37
CA LYS A 405 -56.16 11.83 41.32
C LYS A 405 -56.46 12.40 42.71
N ARG A 406 -56.88 11.56 43.66
CA ARG A 406 -56.85 11.91 45.09
C ARG A 406 -55.42 11.79 45.59
N SER A 407 -54.84 12.91 46.03
CA SER A 407 -53.64 12.89 46.87
C SER A 407 -54.03 12.38 48.25
N ASN A 408 -53.32 11.41 48.79
CA ASN A 408 -53.36 11.16 50.22
C ASN A 408 -52.02 11.51 50.83
N SER A 409 -52.12 12.44 51.78
CA SER A 409 -51.27 12.71 52.94
C SER A 409 -50.91 11.48 53.74
#